data_AF-A0A1Q9V3L8-F1
#
_entry.id   AF-A0A1Q9V3L8-F1
#
_cell.length_a   1.000
_cell.length_b   1.000
_cell.length_c   1.000
_cell.angle_alpha   90.00
_cell.angle_beta   90.00
_cell.angle_gamma   90.00
#
_symmetry.space_group_name_H-M   'P 1'
#
loop_
_entity.id
_entity.type
_entity.pdbx_description
1 polymer ?
#
loop_
_entity_poly.entity_id
_entity_poly.type
_entity_poly.pdbx_seq_one_letter_code
_entity_poly.pdbx_strand_id
1 'polypeptide(L)'
;MTEEFEPEWSPIVCHRLDRLFTSTNAGFSRSSPTQPVVGVVGDMLWEADPIQFAERYPDSGIVESYGDQWPAPCIDYWVYIDVEARLATLSTEGWSHSNQEIALTGKGSEDADRLHEHLARILQ
;
A
#
# COMPACT_ATOMS: atom_id res chain seq x y z
N MET A 1 -11.61 25.02 -12.14
CA MET A 1 -11.69 24.62 -10.72
C MET A 1 -11.09 23.23 -10.64
N THR A 2 -9.89 23.10 -10.09
CA THR A 2 -9.37 21.81 -9.65
C THR A 2 -10.25 21.36 -8.49
N GLU A 3 -10.97 20.25 -8.63
CA GLU A 3 -11.78 19.72 -7.53
C GLU A 3 -10.84 19.34 -6.38
N GLU A 4 -11.05 19.86 -5.18
CA GLU A 4 -10.25 19.49 -4.02
C GLU A 4 -10.48 18.02 -3.65
N PHE A 5 -9.54 17.42 -2.92
CA PHE A 5 -9.75 16.09 -2.37
C PHE A 5 -10.87 16.12 -1.32
N GLU A 6 -11.64 15.05 -1.25
CA GLU A 6 -12.66 14.88 -0.21
C GLU A 6 -12.02 14.90 1.20
N PRO A 7 -12.64 15.55 2.20
CA PRO A 7 -12.10 15.56 3.56
C PRO A 7 -11.93 14.17 4.17
N GLU A 8 -12.72 13.19 3.73
CA GLU A 8 -12.66 11.79 4.20
C GLU A 8 -11.78 10.90 3.30
N TRP A 9 -10.94 11.50 2.42
CA TRP A 9 -10.17 10.73 1.45
C TRP A 9 -9.22 9.73 2.10
N SER A 10 -8.32 10.16 2.99
CA SER A 10 -7.36 9.22 3.63
C SER A 10 -8.04 8.16 4.48
N PRO A 11 -9.07 8.46 5.30
CA PRO A 11 -9.80 7.45 6.06
C PRO A 11 -10.45 6.39 5.17
N ILE A 12 -11.05 6.79 4.05
CA ILE A 12 -11.68 5.85 3.10
C ILE A 12 -10.63 4.94 2.46
N VAL A 13 -9.53 5.52 1.96
CA VAL A 13 -8.45 4.76 1.32
C VAL A 13 -7.79 3.82 2.31
N CYS A 14 -7.40 4.30 3.50
CA CYS A 14 -6.80 3.47 4.54
C CYS A 14 -7.73 2.31 4.91
N HIS A 15 -9.01 2.56 5.14
CA HIS A 15 -9.96 1.51 5.50
C HIS A 15 -10.08 0.42 4.41
N ARG A 16 -10.09 0.83 3.14
CA ARG A 16 -10.16 -0.09 2.00
C ARG A 16 -8.92 -0.97 1.88
N LEU A 17 -7.74 -0.38 2.08
CA LEU A 17 -6.47 -1.08 1.99
C LEU A 17 -6.19 -1.93 3.22
N ASP A 18 -6.56 -1.48 4.42
CA ASP A 18 -6.52 -2.28 5.65
C ASP A 18 -7.28 -3.61 5.47
N ARG A 19 -8.45 -3.56 4.83
CA ARG A 19 -9.23 -4.76 4.50
C ARG A 19 -8.54 -5.67 3.50
N LEU A 20 -7.91 -5.12 2.46
CA LEU A 20 -7.13 -5.90 1.51
C LEU A 20 -6.01 -6.65 2.24
N PHE A 21 -5.14 -5.91 2.92
CA PHE A 21 -3.97 -6.46 3.58
C PHE A 21 -4.32 -7.45 4.69
N THR A 22 -5.32 -7.14 5.53
CA THR A 22 -5.79 -8.06 6.58
C THR A 22 -6.34 -9.36 5.98
N SER A 23 -7.05 -9.30 4.84
CA SER A 23 -7.65 -10.48 4.21
C SER A 23 -6.63 -11.49 3.66
N THR A 24 -5.38 -11.04 3.44
CA THR A 24 -4.31 -11.93 2.95
C THR A 24 -3.86 -12.96 3.99
N ASN A 25 -4.04 -12.65 5.28
CA ASN A 25 -3.45 -13.37 6.41
C ASN A 25 -1.91 -13.52 6.29
N ALA A 26 -1.23 -12.52 5.73
CA ALA A 26 0.22 -12.47 5.56
C ALA A 26 0.94 -11.62 6.62
N GLY A 27 0.32 -11.39 7.78
CA GLY A 27 0.93 -10.63 8.88
C GLY A 27 1.03 -9.11 8.67
N PHE A 28 0.21 -8.53 7.79
CA PHE A 28 0.22 -7.09 7.53
C PHE A 28 -0.35 -6.25 8.68
N SER A 29 0.24 -5.08 8.91
CA SER A 29 -0.30 -4.01 9.75
C SER A 29 -0.01 -2.63 9.15
N ARG A 30 -0.87 -1.64 9.42
CA ARG A 30 -0.68 -0.27 8.94
C ARG A 30 0.22 0.52 9.90
N SER A 31 1.31 1.06 9.37
CA SER A 31 2.31 1.82 10.12
C SER A 31 2.29 3.31 9.81
N SER A 32 1.73 3.72 8.65
CA SER A 32 1.48 5.12 8.32
C SER A 32 0.17 5.31 7.55
N PRO A 33 -0.66 6.32 7.89
CA PRO A 33 -0.72 6.94 9.21
C PRO A 33 -1.22 5.90 10.24
N THR A 34 -0.78 5.93 11.50
CA THR A 34 -1.26 4.92 12.49
C THR A 34 -2.70 5.14 12.96
N GLN A 35 -3.23 6.35 12.78
CA GLN A 35 -4.59 6.74 13.13
C GLN A 35 -5.29 7.35 11.91
N PRO A 36 -6.64 7.38 11.88
CA PRO A 36 -7.37 8.10 10.85
C PRO A 36 -7.01 9.60 10.86
N VAL A 37 -6.73 10.16 9.68
CA VAL A 37 -6.40 11.58 9.48
C VAL A 37 -7.39 12.17 8.48
N VAL A 38 -8.02 13.30 8.82
CA VAL A 38 -8.89 14.03 7.89
C VAL A 38 -8.04 14.72 6.81
N GLY A 39 -8.48 14.62 5.56
CA GLY A 39 -7.81 15.16 4.38
C GLY A 39 -6.94 14.11 3.68
N VAL A 40 -5.93 14.59 2.95
CA VAL A 40 -4.95 13.76 2.23
C VAL A 40 -3.64 13.76 2.98
N VAL A 41 -3.05 12.58 3.15
CA VAL A 41 -1.70 12.40 3.67
C VAL A 41 -0.69 12.27 2.53
N GLY A 42 0.57 12.59 2.78
CA GLY A 42 1.64 12.46 1.77
C GLY A 42 2.09 11.02 1.53
N ASP A 43 1.82 10.11 2.46
CA ASP A 43 2.20 8.71 2.38
C ASP A 43 1.29 7.82 3.22
N MET A 44 1.24 6.55 2.85
CA MET A 44 0.66 5.45 3.64
C MET A 44 1.58 4.24 3.55
N LEU A 45 1.66 3.47 4.64
CA LEU A 45 2.53 2.29 4.77
C LEU A 45 1.78 1.14 5.42
N TRP A 46 1.89 -0.03 4.79
CA TRP A 46 1.60 -1.33 5.40
C TRP A 46 2.85 -2.18 5.43
N GLU A 47 3.14 -2.76 6.59
CA GLU A 47 4.29 -3.62 6.84
C GLU A 47 3.80 -5.05 7.09
N ALA A 48 4.35 -6.04 6.39
CA ALA A 48 4.11 -7.44 6.67
C ALA A 48 5.21 -8.06 7.54
N ASP A 49 4.81 -8.97 8.41
CA ASP A 49 5.75 -9.93 9.01
C ASP A 49 6.39 -10.77 7.90
N PRO A 50 7.73 -10.79 7.79
CA PRO A 50 8.44 -11.43 6.68
C PRO A 50 8.19 -12.94 6.63
N ILE A 51 8.13 -13.61 7.79
CA ILE A 51 7.98 -15.06 7.86
C ILE A 51 6.57 -15.46 7.41
N GLN A 52 5.53 -14.84 7.97
CA GLN A 52 4.15 -15.08 7.56
C GLN A 52 3.90 -14.71 6.10
N PHE A 53 4.53 -13.64 5.60
CA PHE A 53 4.43 -13.27 4.20
C PHE A 53 5.03 -14.35 3.29
N ALA A 54 6.23 -14.83 3.57
CA ALA A 54 6.87 -15.89 2.78
C ALA A 54 6.10 -17.22 2.85
N GLU A 55 5.53 -17.57 4.01
CA GLU A 55 4.66 -18.74 4.14
C GLU A 55 3.38 -18.59 3.30
N ARG A 56 2.81 -17.38 3.24
CA ARG A 56 1.59 -17.11 2.48
C ARG A 56 1.83 -17.03 0.97
N TYR A 57 2.99 -16.52 0.56
CA TYR A 57 3.41 -16.30 -0.82
C TYR A 57 4.77 -16.94 -1.09
N PRO A 58 4.86 -18.29 -1.08
CA PRO A 58 6.13 -19.00 -1.21
C PRO A 58 6.81 -18.79 -2.57
N ASP A 59 6.03 -18.47 -3.60
CA ASP A 59 6.52 -18.24 -4.97
C ASP A 59 6.80 -16.76 -5.27
N SER A 60 6.69 -15.87 -4.29
CA SER A 60 6.92 -14.42 -4.48
C SER A 60 8.38 -14.08 -4.83
N GLY A 61 9.33 -14.95 -4.50
CA GLY A 61 10.76 -14.66 -4.65
C GLY A 61 11.31 -13.70 -3.58
N ILE A 62 10.54 -13.44 -2.52
CA ILE A 62 10.90 -12.45 -1.49
C ILE A 62 12.15 -12.86 -0.71
N VAL A 63 12.32 -14.16 -0.44
CA VAL A 63 13.48 -14.70 0.28
C VAL A 63 14.75 -14.50 -0.55
N GLU A 64 14.68 -14.82 -1.85
CA GLU A 64 15.78 -14.66 -2.79
C GLU A 64 16.15 -13.18 -2.99
N SER A 65 15.15 -12.30 -2.99
CA SER A 65 15.35 -10.87 -3.18
C SER A 65 16.12 -10.23 -2.02
N TYR A 66 15.85 -10.64 -0.78
CA TYR A 66 16.61 -10.19 0.40
C TYR A 66 17.95 -10.92 0.58
N GLY A 67 18.08 -12.16 0.09
CA GLY A 67 19.32 -12.93 0.16
C GLY A 67 19.86 -13.05 1.59
N ASP A 68 21.11 -12.63 1.82
CA ASP A 68 21.76 -12.68 3.13
C ASP A 68 21.10 -11.77 4.20
N GLN A 69 20.21 -10.87 3.79
CA GLN A 69 19.45 -10.01 4.71
C GLN A 69 18.15 -10.67 5.18
N TRP A 70 17.86 -11.90 4.77
CA TRP A 70 16.66 -12.61 5.19
C TRP A 70 16.79 -13.23 6.60
N PRO A 71 15.76 -13.13 7.47
CA PRO A 71 14.54 -12.35 7.28
C PRO A 71 14.80 -10.84 7.48
N ALA A 72 14.16 -10.03 6.63
CA ALA A 72 14.08 -8.59 6.83
C ALA A 72 13.32 -8.24 8.12
N PRO A 73 13.37 -7.01 8.65
CA PRO A 73 12.50 -6.60 9.76
C PRO A 73 11.00 -6.65 9.40
N CYS A 74 10.67 -6.28 8.16
CA CYS A 74 9.32 -6.21 7.60
C CYS A 74 9.38 -6.18 6.06
N ILE A 75 8.23 -6.41 5.42
CA ILE A 75 8.03 -6.19 3.99
C ILE A 75 7.13 -4.97 3.80
N ASP A 76 7.64 -3.93 3.15
CA ASP A 76 6.99 -2.63 3.12
C ASP A 76 6.19 -2.40 1.84
N TYR A 77 4.95 -1.97 2.01
CA TYR A 77 4.03 -1.56 0.96
C TYR A 77 3.67 -0.10 1.13
N TRP A 78 4.33 0.74 0.36
CA TRP A 78 4.18 2.19 0.37
C TRP A 78 3.18 2.66 -0.69
N VAL A 79 2.39 3.66 -0.30
CA VAL A 79 1.58 4.48 -1.20
C VAL A 79 1.98 5.94 -0.98
N TYR A 80 2.80 6.50 -1.86
CA TYR A 80 3.19 7.92 -1.82
C TYR A 80 2.19 8.76 -2.60
N ILE A 81 1.78 9.90 -2.06
CA ILE A 81 0.78 10.78 -2.67
C ILE A 81 1.40 12.12 -3.04
N ASP A 82 1.40 12.42 -4.34
CA ASP A 82 1.63 13.76 -4.85
C ASP A 82 0.27 14.45 -5.04
N VAL A 83 -0.07 15.33 -4.09
CA VAL A 83 -1.34 16.07 -4.09
C VAL A 83 -1.42 17.06 -5.25
N GLU A 84 -0.30 17.68 -5.61
CA GLU A 84 -0.25 18.68 -6.68
C GLU A 84 -0.41 18.02 -8.06
N ALA A 85 0.28 16.90 -8.28
CA ALA A 85 0.18 16.12 -9.51
C ALA A 85 -1.06 15.20 -9.55
N ARG A 86 -1.74 15.03 -8.41
CA ARG A 86 -2.82 14.04 -8.20
C ARG A 86 -2.39 12.64 -8.60
N LEU A 87 -1.28 12.19 -8.04
CA LEU A 87 -0.69 10.91 -8.36
C LEU A 87 -0.43 10.12 -7.08
N ALA A 88 -0.70 8.83 -7.13
CA ALA A 88 -0.21 7.88 -6.14
C ALA A 88 0.89 7.01 -6.75
N THR A 89 1.99 6.84 -6.04
CA THR A 89 3.07 5.92 -6.42
C THR A 89 3.07 4.76 -5.44
N LEU A 90 2.79 3.56 -5.96
CA LEU A 90 2.89 2.31 -5.22
C LEU A 90 4.34 1.81 -5.29
N SER A 91 4.90 1.46 -4.14
CA SER A 91 6.25 0.93 -4.03
C SER A 91 6.27 -0.24 -3.05
N THR A 92 6.85 -1.37 -3.45
CA THR A 92 7.04 -2.54 -2.59
C THR A 92 8.52 -2.74 -2.34
N GLU A 93 8.98 -2.57 -1.11
CA GLU A 93 10.39 -2.76 -0.79
C GLU A 93 10.75 -4.24 -0.80
N GLY A 94 11.97 -4.54 -1.26
CA GLY A 94 12.48 -5.90 -1.30
C GLY A 94 11.82 -6.79 -2.35
N TRP A 95 10.97 -6.26 -3.24
CA TRP A 95 10.38 -7.02 -4.35
C TRP A 95 10.68 -6.35 -5.69
N SER A 96 10.87 -7.14 -6.75
CA SER A 96 11.31 -6.68 -8.08
C SER A 96 10.22 -5.98 -8.89
N HIS A 97 9.05 -5.75 -8.31
CA HIS A 97 8.00 -4.98 -8.98
C HIS A 97 8.45 -3.54 -9.18
N SER A 98 8.29 -3.05 -10.41
CA SER A 98 8.45 -1.63 -10.69
C SER A 98 7.37 -0.84 -9.98
N ASN A 99 7.72 0.35 -9.50
CA ASN A 99 6.76 1.27 -8.93
C ASN A 99 5.63 1.54 -9.92
N GLN A 100 4.39 1.59 -9.42
CA GLN A 100 3.21 1.85 -10.23
C GLN A 100 2.66 3.23 -9.90
N GLU A 101 2.44 4.03 -10.93
CA GLU A 101 1.84 5.35 -10.81
C GLU A 101 0.35 5.29 -11.16
N ILE A 102 -0.49 5.87 -10.30
CA ILE A 102 -1.95 5.82 -10.39
C ILE A 102 -2.49 7.24 -10.27
N ALA A 103 -3.24 7.69 -11.28
CA ALA A 103 -3.88 9.00 -11.25
C ALA A 103 -5.06 9.03 -10.26
N LEU A 104 -5.08 10.06 -9.44
CA LEU A 104 -6.06 10.29 -8.37
C LEU A 104 -7.14 11.28 -8.82
N THR A 105 -8.39 10.90 -8.55
CA THR A 105 -9.57 11.73 -8.80
C THR A 105 -9.81 12.73 -7.68
N GLY A 106 -9.33 12.44 -6.47
CA GLY A 106 -9.63 13.18 -5.26
C GLY A 106 -10.88 12.69 -4.53
N LYS A 107 -11.57 11.67 -5.08
CA LYS A 107 -12.73 11.04 -4.44
C LYS A 107 -12.28 9.77 -3.73
N GLY A 108 -12.54 9.68 -2.44
CA GLY A 108 -11.98 8.65 -1.58
C GLY A 108 -12.34 7.25 -2.05
N SER A 109 -13.60 7.00 -2.41
CA SER A 109 -14.06 5.68 -2.83
C SER A 109 -13.49 5.24 -4.18
N GLU A 110 -13.50 6.11 -5.18
CA GLU A 110 -12.97 5.81 -6.52
C GLU A 110 -11.47 5.54 -6.48
N ASP A 111 -10.71 6.37 -5.75
CA ASP A 111 -9.26 6.22 -5.62
C ASP A 111 -8.92 4.98 -4.77
N ALA A 112 -9.68 4.72 -3.69
CA ALA A 112 -9.50 3.53 -2.86
C ALA A 112 -9.68 2.23 -3.64
N ASP A 113 -10.69 2.15 -4.52
CA ASP A 113 -10.91 0.98 -5.36
C ASP A 113 -9.77 0.78 -6.38
N ARG A 114 -9.29 1.86 -7.02
CA ARG A 114 -8.14 1.77 -7.93
C ARG A 114 -6.88 1.30 -7.21
N LEU A 115 -6.54 1.93 -6.08
CA LEU A 115 -5.37 1.54 -5.29
C LEU A 115 -5.48 0.08 -4.83
N HIS A 116 -6.66 -0.34 -4.36
CA HIS A 116 -6.93 -1.71 -3.98
C HIS A 116 -6.68 -2.68 -5.13
N GLU A 117 -7.22 -2.41 -6.33
CA GLU A 117 -7.03 -3.29 -7.48
C GLU A 117 -5.56 -3.46 -7.85
N HIS A 118 -4.79 -2.38 -7.84
CA HIS A 118 -3.37 -2.44 -8.18
C HIS A 118 -2.55 -3.20 -7.13
N LEU A 119 -2.77 -2.92 -5.84
CA LEU A 119 -2.11 -3.64 -4.74
C LEU A 119 -2.53 -5.11 -4.69
N ALA A 120 -3.81 -5.41 -4.94
CA ALA A 120 -4.30 -6.79 -4.99
C ALA A 120 -3.69 -7.60 -6.14
N ARG A 121 -3.31 -6.98 -7.26
CA ARG A 121 -2.57 -7.64 -8.34
C ARG A 121 -1.12 -7.92 -7.97
N ILE A 122 -0.50 -7.06 -7.15
CA ILE A 122 0.85 -7.30 -6.64
C ILE A 122 0.84 -8.47 -5.65
N LEU A 123 -0.22 -8.61 -4.85
CA LEU A 123 -0.37 -9.68 -3.85
C LEU A 123 -0.87 -11.03 -4.42
N GLN A 124 -0.84 -11.26 -5.74
CA GLN A 124 -1.23 -12.51 -6.40
C GLN A 124 -0.02 -13.37 -6.75
#